data_AF-A0A530Y454-F1
#
_entry.id   AF-A0A530Y454-F1
#
_cell.length_a   1.000
_cell.length_b   1.000
_cell.length_c   1.000
_cell.angle_alpha   90.00
_cell.angle_beta   90.00
_cell.angle_gamma   90.00
#
_symmetry.space_group_name_H-M   'P 1'
#
loop_
_entity.id
_entity.type
_entity.pdbx_description
1 polymer ?
#
loop_
_entity_poly.entity_id
_entity_poly.type
_entity_poly.pdbx_seq_one_letter_code
_entity_poly.pdbx_strand_id
1 'polypeptide(L)'
;AGIVDVSTLGKIAVQGPDAAEFLDRVYTNMFSTLAVGKARYGLMLREDGLAFDDGTTWRLGEQDFLMTTTTANAGKVMQQLEYFLDVIWPGLKVHVTSVTDEWAGAAIGGPRAREILAACVTGTAVDNATLPFMGIVHGNISGVPVMICRLSFSGEMAFEVYSGAGYGAHVWEALIEA
;
A
#
# COMPACT_ATOMS: atom_id res chain seq x y z
N ALA A 1 -9.17 18.69 -7.13
CA ALA A 1 -8.23 17.83 -6.38
C ALA A 1 -6.89 17.93 -7.10
N GLY A 2 -5.79 17.65 -6.41
CA GLY A 2 -4.50 17.38 -7.06
C GLY A 2 -4.35 15.88 -7.30
N ILE A 3 -3.54 15.51 -8.29
CA ILE A 3 -3.14 14.14 -8.55
C ILE A 3 -1.61 14.07 -8.66
N VAL A 4 -1.01 13.03 -8.10
CA VAL A 4 0.43 12.80 -8.11
C VAL A 4 0.70 11.34 -8.48
N ASP A 5 1.70 11.12 -9.32
CA ASP A 5 2.20 9.79 -9.61
C ASP A 5 3.04 9.28 -8.44
N VAL A 6 2.57 8.19 -7.81
CA VAL A 6 3.23 7.52 -6.69
C VAL A 6 3.71 6.11 -7.06
N SER A 7 3.80 5.83 -8.36
CA SER A 7 4.24 4.53 -8.89
C SER A 7 5.64 4.16 -8.43
N THR A 8 6.49 5.13 -8.10
CA THR A 8 7.89 4.88 -7.72
C THR A 8 8.10 4.39 -6.29
N LEU A 9 7.07 4.44 -5.42
CA LEU A 9 7.18 3.88 -4.07
C LEU A 9 7.54 2.39 -4.14
N GLY A 10 8.41 1.92 -3.25
CA GLY A 10 8.69 0.49 -3.16
C GLY A 10 7.43 -0.26 -2.72
N LYS A 11 7.21 -1.45 -3.27
CA LYS A 11 6.06 -2.31 -2.94
C LYS A 11 6.55 -3.73 -2.78
N ILE A 12 6.25 -4.32 -1.64
CA ILE A 12 6.70 -5.68 -1.29
C ILE A 12 5.48 -6.47 -0.82
N ALA A 13 5.18 -7.56 -1.50
CA ALA A 13 4.22 -8.54 -1.02
C ALA A 13 4.88 -9.33 0.12
N VAL A 14 4.21 -9.40 1.27
CA VAL A 14 4.66 -10.12 2.47
C VAL A 14 3.59 -11.15 2.82
N GLN A 15 3.88 -12.43 2.62
CA GLN A 15 2.88 -13.49 2.62
C GLN A 15 3.30 -14.68 3.47
N GLY A 16 2.34 -15.29 4.17
CA GLY A 16 2.56 -16.50 4.96
C GLY A 16 1.94 -16.44 6.36
N PRO A 17 1.85 -17.59 7.06
CA PRO A 17 1.16 -17.67 8.35
C PRO A 17 1.79 -16.80 9.43
N ASP A 18 3.11 -16.55 9.35
CA ASP A 18 3.83 -15.73 10.34
C ASP A 18 4.04 -14.28 9.85
N ALA A 19 3.41 -13.87 8.74
CA ALA A 19 3.64 -12.55 8.13
C ALA A 19 3.32 -11.39 9.08
N ALA A 20 2.24 -11.51 9.85
CA ALA A 20 1.86 -10.46 10.79
C ALA A 20 2.84 -10.36 11.98
N GLU A 21 3.34 -11.50 12.46
CA GLU A 21 4.40 -11.54 13.48
C GLU A 21 5.72 -10.98 12.94
N PHE A 22 6.09 -11.32 11.71
CA PHE A 22 7.29 -10.77 11.07
C PHE A 22 7.21 -9.24 10.96
N LEU A 23 6.06 -8.70 10.54
CA LEU A 23 5.84 -7.26 10.48
C LEU A 23 5.88 -6.59 11.87
N ASP A 24 5.39 -7.25 12.93
CA ASP A 24 5.54 -6.76 14.32
C ASP A 24 7.01 -6.65 14.77
N ARG A 25 7.92 -7.44 14.17
CA ARG A 25 9.37 -7.36 14.45
C ARG A 25 10.08 -6.33 13.58
N VAL A 26 9.63 -6.14 12.34
CA VAL A 26 10.22 -5.21 11.36
C VAL A 26 9.88 -3.76 11.68
N TYR A 27 8.64 -3.51 12.09
CA TYR A 27 8.14 -2.17 12.40
C TYR A 27 8.18 -1.89 13.91
N THR A 28 8.17 -0.61 14.25
CA THR A 28 8.06 -0.15 15.64
C THR A 28 6.66 -0.32 16.24
N ASN A 29 5.64 -0.54 15.41
CA ASN A 29 4.25 -0.76 15.81
C ASN A 29 3.74 -2.12 15.35
N MET A 30 2.60 -2.54 15.90
CA MET A 30 2.05 -3.88 15.64
C MET A 30 1.20 -3.90 14.36
N PHE A 31 1.38 -4.88 13.50
CA PHE A 31 0.55 -5.22 12.35
C PHE A 31 -0.30 -6.47 12.57
N SER A 32 0.01 -7.32 13.56
CA SER A 32 -0.82 -8.47 13.95
C SER A 32 -2.26 -8.11 14.32
N THR A 33 -2.46 -6.90 14.85
CA THR A 33 -3.77 -6.35 15.23
C THR A 33 -4.48 -5.59 14.11
N LEU A 34 -3.86 -5.45 12.93
CA LEU A 34 -4.46 -4.76 11.80
C LEU A 34 -5.59 -5.62 11.21
N ALA A 35 -6.81 -5.11 11.09
CA ALA A 35 -7.89 -5.87 10.45
C ALA A 35 -7.64 -6.03 8.94
N VAL A 36 -8.14 -7.11 8.34
CA VAL A 36 -8.15 -7.30 6.89
C VAL A 36 -8.95 -6.16 6.23
N GLY A 37 -8.49 -5.67 5.08
CA GLY A 37 -9.06 -4.53 4.38
C GLY A 37 -8.67 -3.17 4.99
N LYS A 38 -7.65 -3.14 5.86
CA LYS A 38 -7.11 -1.92 6.44
C LYS A 38 -5.62 -1.77 6.14
N ALA A 39 -5.18 -0.52 6.09
CA ALA A 39 -3.78 -0.15 6.05
C ALA A 39 -3.33 0.47 7.38
N ARG A 40 -2.02 0.49 7.62
CA ARG A 40 -1.41 1.17 8.77
C ARG A 40 -0.04 1.71 8.37
N TYR A 41 0.24 2.94 8.80
CA TYR A 41 1.58 3.52 8.69
C TYR A 41 2.52 2.86 9.71
N GLY A 42 3.75 2.59 9.31
CA GLY A 42 4.79 2.02 10.16
C GLY A 42 6.15 2.66 9.89
N LEU A 43 6.94 2.77 10.95
CA LEU A 43 8.33 3.22 10.91
C LEU A 43 9.24 2.03 11.18
N MET A 44 10.23 1.80 10.31
CA MET A 44 11.29 0.81 10.46
C MET A 44 12.52 1.50 11.04
N LEU A 45 13.20 0.82 11.95
CA LEU A 45 14.45 1.30 12.55
C LEU A 45 15.61 0.40 12.16
N ARG A 46 16.80 0.99 12.14
CA ARG A 46 18.05 0.23 12.22
C ARG A 46 18.22 -0.34 13.62
N GLU A 47 19.15 -1.27 13.78
CA GLU A 47 19.45 -1.90 15.08
C GLU A 47 19.95 -0.90 16.14
N ASP A 48 20.51 0.25 15.72
CA ASP A 48 20.90 1.34 16.63
C ASP A 48 19.73 2.26 17.01
N GLY A 49 18.51 1.94 16.60
CA GLY A 49 17.29 2.69 16.91
C GLY A 49 17.05 3.92 16.04
N LEU A 50 17.90 4.19 15.05
CA LEU A 50 17.70 5.30 14.12
C LEU A 50 16.71 4.92 13.02
N ALA A 51 15.93 5.90 12.56
CA ALA A 51 14.99 5.72 11.46
C ALA A 51 15.70 5.18 10.22
N PHE A 52 15.16 4.09 9.68
CA PHE A 52 15.67 3.43 8.47
C PHE A 52 14.83 3.81 7.25
N ASP A 53 13.54 3.46 7.32
CA ASP A 53 12.54 3.73 6.29
C ASP A 53 11.14 3.70 6.90
N ASP A 54 10.13 4.10 6.13
CA ASP A 54 8.74 4.11 6.56
C ASP A 54 7.80 3.88 5.38
N GLY A 55 6.52 3.72 5.70
CA GLY A 55 5.48 3.57 4.68
C GLY A 55 4.20 3.04 5.27
N THR A 56 3.30 2.60 4.40
CA THR A 56 2.04 1.97 4.80
C THR A 56 2.05 0.50 4.43
N THR A 57 1.61 -0.36 5.35
CA THR A 57 1.38 -1.76 5.03
C THR A 57 -0.10 -2.08 5.09
N TRP A 58 -0.56 -2.77 4.06
CA TRP A 58 -1.96 -3.01 3.71
C TRP A 58 -2.27 -4.48 3.95
N ARG A 59 -3.20 -4.82 4.85
CA ARG A 59 -3.58 -6.21 5.10
C ARG A 59 -4.68 -6.62 4.12
N LEU A 60 -4.30 -7.29 3.05
CA LEU A 60 -5.18 -7.69 1.95
C LEU A 60 -5.92 -9.00 2.26
N GLY A 61 -5.33 -9.86 3.09
CA GLY A 61 -5.92 -11.10 3.58
C GLY A 61 -5.37 -11.47 4.97
N GLU A 62 -5.78 -12.62 5.51
CA GLU A 62 -5.32 -13.04 6.84
C GLU A 62 -3.79 -13.19 6.91
N GLN A 63 -3.19 -13.63 5.82
CA GLN A 63 -1.76 -13.94 5.65
C GLN A 63 -1.14 -13.19 4.47
N ASP A 64 -1.79 -12.12 3.99
CA ASP A 64 -1.42 -11.41 2.77
C ASP A 64 -1.33 -9.91 3.05
N PHE A 65 -0.13 -9.37 2.92
CA PHE A 65 0.16 -7.97 3.17
C PHE A 65 0.90 -7.36 1.98
N LEU A 66 0.58 -6.10 1.66
CA LEU A 66 1.34 -5.28 0.74
C LEU A 66 2.00 -4.14 1.52
N MET A 67 3.31 -4.20 1.66
CA MET A 67 4.14 -3.16 2.28
C MET A 67 4.52 -2.12 1.24
N THR A 68 4.39 -0.83 1.57
CA THR A 68 5.03 0.25 0.84
C THR A 68 6.26 0.78 1.57
N THR A 69 7.22 1.29 0.80
CA THR A 69 8.47 1.89 1.30
C THR A 69 8.70 3.22 0.60
N THR A 70 9.66 4.01 1.06
CA THR A 70 10.12 5.16 0.26
C THR A 70 10.73 4.69 -1.07
N THR A 71 10.64 5.54 -2.10
CA THR A 71 11.16 5.26 -3.44
C THR A 71 12.64 4.87 -3.41
N ALA A 72 13.46 5.62 -2.68
CA ALA A 72 14.91 5.47 -2.70
C ALA A 72 15.42 4.23 -1.93
N ASN A 73 14.63 3.72 -0.99
CA ASN A 73 15.04 2.60 -0.12
C ASN A 73 14.36 1.27 -0.47
N ALA A 74 13.50 1.20 -1.50
CA ALA A 74 12.81 -0.02 -1.92
C ALA A 74 13.72 -1.26 -1.94
N GLY A 75 14.86 -1.16 -2.63
CA GLY A 75 15.83 -2.26 -2.70
C GLY A 75 16.52 -2.57 -1.36
N LYS A 76 16.80 -1.56 -0.53
CA LYS A 76 17.46 -1.76 0.77
C LYS A 76 16.51 -2.40 1.78
N VAL A 77 15.24 -2.00 1.77
CA VAL A 77 14.21 -2.63 2.61
C VAL A 77 14.07 -4.09 2.22
N MET A 78 13.93 -4.40 0.92
CA MET A 78 13.84 -5.79 0.46
C MET A 78 15.03 -6.64 0.95
N GLN A 79 16.27 -6.16 0.78
CA GLN A 79 17.47 -6.84 1.27
C GLN A 79 17.46 -7.05 2.79
N GLN A 80 16.98 -6.07 3.55
CA GLN A 80 16.88 -6.18 5.01
C GLN A 80 15.85 -7.25 5.43
N LEU A 81 14.70 -7.30 4.74
CA LEU A 81 13.68 -8.31 5.01
C LEU A 81 14.19 -9.72 4.70
N GLU A 82 14.87 -9.90 3.57
CA GLU A 82 15.52 -11.17 3.21
C GLU A 82 16.56 -11.57 4.26
N TYR A 83 17.44 -10.65 4.66
CA TYR A 83 18.42 -10.91 5.72
C TYR A 83 17.76 -11.35 7.03
N PHE A 84 16.66 -10.70 7.43
CA PHE A 84 15.94 -11.09 8.63
C PHE A 84 15.35 -12.49 8.54
N LEU A 85 14.78 -12.86 7.39
CA LEU A 85 14.19 -14.19 7.21
C LEU A 85 15.27 -15.27 7.08
N ASP A 86 16.35 -15.01 6.36
CA ASP A 86 17.38 -16.03 6.09
C ASP A 86 18.33 -16.24 7.27
N VAL A 87 18.65 -15.17 8.01
CA VAL A 87 19.73 -15.18 9.02
C VAL A 87 19.20 -15.04 10.44
N ILE A 88 18.30 -14.08 10.69
CA ILE A 88 17.90 -13.73 12.06
C ILE A 88 16.73 -14.61 12.54
N TRP A 89 15.75 -14.89 11.68
CA TRP A 89 14.54 -15.64 11.99
C TRP A 89 14.18 -16.71 10.94
N PRO A 90 15.08 -17.67 10.64
CA PRO A 90 14.85 -18.71 9.63
C PRO A 90 13.70 -19.68 9.94
N GLY A 91 13.11 -19.60 11.13
CA GLY A 91 11.94 -20.39 11.51
C GLY A 91 10.60 -19.78 11.09
N LEU A 92 10.57 -18.48 10.73
CA LEU A 92 9.33 -17.81 10.32
C LEU A 92 8.94 -18.25 8.91
N LYS A 93 7.68 -18.64 8.74
CA LYS A 93 7.09 -19.04 7.46
C LYS A 93 6.53 -17.81 6.77
N VAL A 94 7.42 -17.03 6.17
CA VAL A 94 7.09 -15.81 5.42
C VAL A 94 7.87 -15.77 4.12
N HIS A 95 7.21 -15.35 3.06
CA HIS A 95 7.81 -15.03 1.78
C HIS A 95 7.65 -13.53 1.51
N VAL A 96 8.73 -12.92 1.03
CA VAL A 96 8.73 -11.54 0.56
C VAL A 96 8.98 -11.53 -0.94
N THR A 97 8.29 -10.66 -1.67
CA THR A 97 8.49 -10.50 -3.11
C THR A 97 8.33 -9.04 -3.47
N SER A 98 9.36 -8.46 -4.11
CA SER A 98 9.22 -7.12 -4.68
C SER A 98 8.18 -7.16 -5.80
N VAL A 99 7.16 -6.33 -5.66
CA VAL A 99 6.13 -6.07 -6.68
C VAL A 99 6.11 -4.59 -7.05
N THR A 100 7.24 -3.90 -6.83
CA THR A 100 7.38 -2.45 -7.04
C THR A 100 6.97 -2.04 -8.45
N ASP A 101 7.48 -2.76 -9.45
CA ASP A 101 7.26 -2.49 -10.88
C ASP A 101 5.98 -3.11 -11.45
N GLU A 102 5.29 -3.94 -10.67
CA GLU A 102 4.02 -4.57 -11.08
C GLU A 102 2.84 -3.61 -10.94
N TRP A 103 2.98 -2.54 -10.15
CA TRP A 103 1.91 -1.62 -9.82
C TRP A 103 2.22 -0.18 -10.23
N ALA A 104 1.32 0.40 -11.03
CA ALA A 104 1.21 1.85 -11.19
C ALA A 104 0.30 2.41 -10.08
N GLY A 105 0.65 3.59 -9.55
CA GLY A 105 -0.06 4.22 -8.44
C GLY A 105 -0.33 5.70 -8.69
N ALA A 106 -1.57 6.14 -8.46
CA ALA A 106 -1.97 7.54 -8.51
C ALA A 106 -2.56 7.97 -7.16
N ALA A 107 -2.01 9.03 -6.56
CA ALA A 107 -2.55 9.64 -5.34
C ALA A 107 -3.40 10.86 -5.69
N ILE A 108 -4.69 10.84 -5.33
CA ILE A 108 -5.62 11.94 -5.57
C ILE A 108 -5.98 12.58 -4.23
N GLY A 109 -5.72 13.87 -4.09
CA GLY A 109 -5.88 14.60 -2.83
C GLY A 109 -6.70 15.89 -2.93
N GLY A 110 -7.45 16.19 -1.88
CA GLY A 110 -8.23 17.42 -1.71
C GLY A 110 -9.73 17.17 -1.56
N PRO A 111 -10.52 18.22 -1.32
CA PRO A 111 -11.92 18.10 -0.91
C PRO A 111 -12.82 17.40 -1.95
N ARG A 112 -12.47 17.49 -3.25
CA ARG A 112 -13.20 16.83 -4.34
C ARG A 112 -12.68 15.44 -4.72
N ALA A 113 -11.66 14.90 -4.04
CA ALA A 113 -11.05 13.63 -4.44
C ALA A 113 -12.05 12.47 -4.44
N ARG A 114 -12.99 12.45 -3.48
CA ARG A 114 -14.03 11.43 -3.41
C ARG A 114 -15.06 11.55 -4.53
N GLU A 115 -15.43 12.77 -4.91
CA GLU A 115 -16.38 13.03 -5.99
C GLU A 115 -15.83 12.49 -7.32
N ILE A 116 -14.55 12.77 -7.60
CA ILE A 116 -13.83 12.27 -8.78
C ILE A 116 -13.83 10.73 -8.80
N LEU A 117 -13.46 10.09 -7.69
CA LEU A 117 -13.49 8.63 -7.61
C LEU A 117 -14.90 8.07 -7.78
N ALA A 118 -15.91 8.69 -7.16
CA ALA A 118 -17.30 8.23 -7.27
C ALA A 118 -17.85 8.33 -8.70
N ALA A 119 -17.30 9.22 -9.53
CA ALA A 119 -17.70 9.39 -10.92
C ALA A 119 -17.13 8.31 -11.86
N CYS A 120 -15.99 7.72 -11.53
CA CYS A 120 -15.27 6.79 -12.43
C CYS A 120 -15.09 5.36 -11.89
N VAL A 121 -15.22 5.14 -10.57
CA VAL A 121 -15.09 3.82 -9.95
C VAL A 121 -16.39 3.04 -10.08
N THR A 122 -16.26 1.79 -10.49
CA THR A 122 -17.34 0.79 -10.56
C THR A 122 -16.95 -0.45 -9.77
N GLY A 123 -17.92 -1.33 -9.49
CA GLY A 123 -17.68 -2.58 -8.73
C GLY A 123 -17.58 -2.40 -7.21
N THR A 124 -17.40 -1.17 -6.71
CA THR A 124 -17.46 -0.82 -5.28
C THR A 124 -17.96 0.61 -5.09
N ALA A 125 -18.47 0.90 -3.90
CA ALA A 125 -18.66 2.27 -3.45
C ALA A 125 -17.37 2.84 -2.86
N VAL A 126 -17.23 4.17 -2.92
CA VAL A 126 -16.13 4.93 -2.32
C VAL A 126 -16.67 5.93 -1.29
N ASP A 127 -17.78 5.64 -0.63
CA ASP A 127 -18.33 6.45 0.47
C ASP A 127 -17.57 6.20 1.79
N ASN A 128 -17.93 6.92 2.87
CA ASN A 128 -17.26 6.79 4.17
C ASN A 128 -17.53 5.45 4.88
N ALA A 129 -18.64 4.77 4.58
CA ALA A 129 -18.99 3.51 5.20
C ALA A 129 -18.20 2.36 4.56
N THR A 130 -18.11 2.36 3.22
CA THR A 130 -17.43 1.34 2.43
C THR A 130 -15.92 1.56 2.41
N LEU A 131 -15.48 2.82 2.29
CA LEU A 131 -14.07 3.23 2.26
C LEU A 131 -13.75 4.24 3.38
N PRO A 132 -13.73 3.77 4.65
CA PRO A 132 -13.33 4.58 5.79
C PRO A 132 -11.85 4.94 5.73
N PHE A 133 -11.39 5.84 6.60
CA PHE A 133 -9.96 6.21 6.67
C PHE A 133 -9.08 4.98 6.92
N MET A 134 -7.99 4.84 6.16
CA MET A 134 -7.11 3.67 6.08
C MET A 134 -7.85 2.37 5.73
N GLY A 135 -9.01 2.47 5.06
CA GLY A 135 -9.71 1.32 4.46
C GLY A 135 -9.22 1.06 3.04
N ILE A 136 -9.40 -0.18 2.60
CA ILE A 136 -9.02 -0.67 1.28
C ILE A 136 -10.25 -1.27 0.62
N VAL A 137 -10.47 -0.95 -0.66
CA VAL A 137 -11.50 -1.56 -1.50
C VAL A 137 -10.92 -1.96 -2.85
N HIS A 138 -11.58 -2.90 -3.52
CA HIS A 138 -11.28 -3.30 -4.89
C HIS A 138 -12.43 -2.89 -5.80
N GLY A 139 -12.12 -2.41 -7.00
CA GLY A 139 -13.11 -1.99 -7.98
C GLY A 139 -12.53 -1.94 -9.38
N ASN A 140 -13.18 -1.19 -10.26
CA ASN A 140 -12.75 -1.01 -11.64
C ASN A 140 -12.82 0.46 -12.03
N ILE A 141 -11.83 0.95 -12.78
CA ILE A 141 -11.84 2.26 -13.45
C ILE A 141 -11.65 2.02 -14.93
N SER A 142 -12.59 2.48 -15.75
CA SER A 142 -12.54 2.30 -17.21
C SER A 142 -12.25 0.84 -17.63
N GLY A 143 -12.91 -0.12 -16.97
CA GLY A 143 -12.76 -1.57 -17.20
C GLY A 143 -11.53 -2.22 -16.57
N VAL A 144 -10.58 -1.46 -16.03
CA VAL A 144 -9.35 -1.97 -15.42
C VAL A 144 -9.55 -2.25 -13.93
N PRO A 145 -9.19 -3.44 -13.41
CA PRO A 145 -9.19 -3.72 -11.98
C PRO A 145 -8.24 -2.79 -11.22
N VAL A 146 -8.72 -2.19 -10.14
CA VAL A 146 -7.95 -1.31 -9.27
C VAL A 146 -8.13 -1.66 -7.80
N MET A 147 -7.10 -1.39 -7.02
CA MET A 147 -7.14 -1.41 -5.56
C MET A 147 -7.03 0.03 -5.06
N ILE A 148 -7.92 0.43 -4.16
CA ILE A 148 -8.02 1.82 -3.69
C ILE A 148 -7.90 1.83 -2.18
N CYS A 149 -6.95 2.61 -1.65
CA CYS A 149 -6.86 2.87 -0.22
C CYS A 149 -7.10 4.34 0.08
N ARG A 150 -7.88 4.62 1.13
CA ARG A 150 -8.04 5.98 1.62
C ARG A 150 -6.94 6.31 2.63
N LEU A 151 -5.86 6.87 2.13
CA LEU A 151 -4.73 7.35 2.94
C LEU A 151 -4.27 8.72 2.43
N SER A 152 -3.54 9.45 3.25
CA SER A 152 -3.08 10.80 2.92
C SER A 152 -1.72 11.09 3.51
N PHE A 153 -0.85 11.68 2.69
CA PHE A 153 0.42 12.25 3.11
C PHE A 153 0.39 13.79 3.24
N SER A 154 -0.69 14.43 2.80
CA SER A 154 -0.84 15.89 2.83
C SER A 154 -1.71 16.41 3.98
N GLY A 155 -2.39 15.52 4.70
CA GLY A 155 -3.40 15.88 5.71
C GLY A 155 -4.80 16.13 5.14
N GLU A 156 -4.93 16.27 3.82
CA GLU A 156 -6.22 16.38 3.13
C GLU A 156 -6.91 15.03 2.97
N MET A 157 -8.20 15.02 2.60
CA MET A 157 -8.83 13.79 2.13
C MET A 157 -8.12 13.33 0.85
N ALA A 158 -7.55 12.12 0.89
CA ALA A 158 -6.85 11.56 -0.25
C ALA A 158 -7.06 10.05 -0.36
N PHE A 159 -6.75 9.55 -1.55
CA PHE A 159 -6.84 8.17 -1.94
C PHE A 159 -5.68 7.81 -2.84
N GLU A 160 -5.14 6.61 -2.67
CA GLU A 160 -4.22 6.01 -3.62
C GLU A 160 -4.96 4.95 -4.42
N VAL A 161 -4.83 5.03 -5.74
CA VAL A 161 -5.40 4.09 -6.71
C VAL A 161 -4.24 3.33 -7.34
N TYR A 162 -4.23 2.01 -7.15
CA TYR A 162 -3.26 1.11 -7.73
C TYR A 162 -3.87 0.24 -8.81
N SER A 163 -3.18 0.11 -9.92
CA SER A 163 -3.52 -0.77 -11.04
C SER A 163 -2.28 -1.55 -11.49
N GLY A 164 -2.47 -2.62 -12.26
CA GLY A 164 -1.33 -3.27 -12.91
C GLY A 164 -0.57 -2.26 -13.78
N ALA A 165 0.76 -2.25 -13.73
CA ALA A 165 1.59 -1.20 -14.32
C ALA A 165 1.31 -0.93 -15.81
N GLY A 166 0.97 -1.98 -16.57
CA GLY A 166 0.57 -1.87 -17.98
C GLY A 166 -0.67 -1.01 -18.25
N TYR A 167 -1.49 -0.74 -17.23
CA TYR A 167 -2.69 0.10 -17.32
C TYR A 167 -2.51 1.49 -16.69
N GLY A 168 -1.33 1.82 -16.18
CA GLY A 168 -1.11 3.05 -15.40
C GLY A 168 -1.56 4.33 -16.12
N ALA A 169 -1.17 4.50 -17.39
CA ALA A 169 -1.57 5.65 -18.19
C ALA A 169 -3.09 5.70 -18.45
N HIS A 170 -3.71 4.57 -18.75
CA HIS A 170 -5.16 4.46 -19.00
C HIS A 170 -5.97 4.85 -17.76
N VAL A 171 -5.57 4.34 -16.58
CA VAL A 171 -6.22 4.70 -15.31
C VAL A 171 -5.97 6.16 -14.97
N TRP A 172 -4.75 6.68 -15.19
CA TRP A 172 -4.42 8.08 -14.98
C TRP A 172 -5.30 9.02 -15.82
N GLU A 173 -5.44 8.75 -17.11
CA GLU A 173 -6.27 9.54 -18.02
C GLU A 173 -7.75 9.53 -17.58
N ALA A 174 -8.28 8.37 -17.22
CA ALA A 174 -9.65 8.24 -16.70
C ALA A 174 -9.87 9.05 -15.41
N LEU A 175 -8.86 9.14 -14.53
CA LEU A 175 -8.91 9.95 -13.31
C LEU A 175 -8.81 11.46 -13.58
N ILE A 176 -8.12 11.86 -14.65
CA ILE A 176 -8.00 13.27 -15.07
C ILE A 176 -9.28 13.76 -15.74
N GLU A 177 -9.97 12.88 -16.48
CA GLU A 177 -11.22 13.22 -17.19
C GLU A 177 -12.42 13.37 -16.25
N ALA A 178 -12.42 12.64 -15.12
CA ALA A 178 -13.45 12.66 -14.09
C ALA A 178 -13.43 13.91 -13.18
#